data_AF-A0A369GX18-F1
#
_entry.id   AF-A0A369GX18-F1
#
_cell.length_a   1.000
_cell.length_b   1.000
_cell.length_c   1.000
_cell.angle_alpha   90.00
_cell.angle_beta   90.00
_cell.angle_gamma   90.00
#
_symmetry.space_group_name_H-M   'P 1'
#
loop_
_entity.id
_entity.type
_entity.pdbx_description
1 polymer ?
#
loop_
_entity_poly.entity_id
_entity_poly.type
_entity_poly.pdbx_seq_one_letter_code
_entity_poly.pdbx_strand_id
1 'polypeptide(L)'
;MPNRGGRAPSGPWSRLKPVEQDFLESYGLPSKGDDRLLDFKLQEKYYTKIVERYMTFCSDAGRGDELLRRFSAMELAPKSTWTSAAAPSPSVETLQSPGNSKALSDVLEALRKLREAIVASGRADDFAVQAYLFCIRLSVLVKRADSYHPAVLHLLRTMHPRHPLTSVEVQEVAGYLVLDTACRRRQLSEAFELRRRYGLRDAKVAVVLSAMVHDDLFAFSRVKRAVDGHCARIMEWAEPDLRIHALKCIGQTYFRLDVDFLERVTASSWDELKERDGVGWELDCKTVTIRKPNQTMTTTGKKRPRTQRGDDNKNKASSVVLSDYRTCWLAKTDEPAVQLVAKGECFSVHKSILTKHSEYFTACLSRSSFIESAENKVLFDDIEPLYLGYYLGVAASYSSIVPHVPPSPAQNPEACAKRTRMRDFIEVYKLCDRFMSGEMGIFMMQCIKTAIGNGHRALFRAQADQGQQKALMRDFADGFEALNLQHPEQDTLGKILIEYFCEGIHYPTWIASVDDFQDSPRFVGNVSKGFARKLDDAGTSPIAVYVHEGLVAASLLDGFALGHLAALLGSLALEIEFRGKDGGCSGSEGKSESEGKTN
;
A
#
# COMPACT_ATOMS: atom_id res chain seq x y z
N MET A 1 49.79 9.80 83.29
CA MET A 1 49.20 8.54 82.78
C MET A 1 47.72 8.48 83.18
N PRO A 2 46.76 8.93 82.35
CA PRO A 2 45.36 8.71 82.64
C PRO A 2 44.68 7.84 81.57
N ASN A 3 43.99 6.81 82.05
CA ASN A 3 42.86 6.19 81.39
C ASN A 3 41.59 6.86 81.92
N ARG A 4 40.71 7.36 81.03
CA ARG A 4 39.24 7.42 81.14
C ARG A 4 38.67 8.32 80.04
N GLY A 5 37.95 7.72 79.10
CA GLY A 5 37.08 8.41 78.16
C GLY A 5 35.83 7.58 77.95
N GLY A 6 34.73 7.96 78.62
CA GLY A 6 33.45 7.27 78.59
C GLY A 6 32.70 7.43 77.27
N ARG A 7 31.95 6.39 76.91
CA ARG A 7 30.95 6.33 75.84
C ARG A 7 29.87 7.40 76.01
N ALA A 8 29.61 8.16 74.94
CA ALA A 8 28.30 8.77 74.67
C ALA A 8 27.62 7.96 73.55
N PRO A 9 26.29 7.71 73.60
CA PRO A 9 25.61 6.93 72.58
C PRO A 9 25.41 7.75 71.30
N SER A 10 25.87 7.23 70.17
CA SER A 10 25.51 7.75 68.85
C SER A 10 24.00 7.59 68.66
N GLY A 11 23.31 8.72 68.55
CA GLY A 11 21.87 8.79 68.32
C GLY A 11 21.43 8.11 67.01
N PRO A 12 20.12 7.86 66.87
CA PRO A 12 19.56 7.02 65.83
C PRO A 12 19.82 7.63 64.46
N TRP A 13 20.36 6.83 63.53
CA TRP A 13 20.33 7.14 62.12
C TRP A 13 18.90 7.49 61.74
N SER A 14 18.72 8.72 61.28
CA SER A 14 17.47 9.25 60.74
C SER A 14 16.88 8.22 59.80
N ARG A 15 15.83 7.55 60.27
CA ARG A 15 14.95 6.70 59.49
C ARG A 15 14.42 7.56 58.36
N LEU A 16 15.00 7.43 57.16
CA LEU A 16 14.36 7.88 55.93
C LEU A 16 12.95 7.30 55.98
N LYS A 17 11.94 8.18 55.96
CA LYS A 17 10.55 7.74 55.81
C LYS A 17 10.54 6.74 54.65
N PRO A 18 9.89 5.56 54.79
CA PRO A 18 9.70 4.70 53.64
C PRO A 18 9.14 5.59 52.52
N VAL A 19 9.87 5.69 51.42
CA VAL A 19 9.29 6.25 50.21
C VAL A 19 8.08 5.36 49.97
N GLU A 20 6.87 5.93 50.02
CA GLU A 20 5.66 5.22 49.59
C GLU A 20 5.84 4.93 48.12
N GLN A 21 6.51 3.81 47.84
CA GLN A 21 6.79 3.36 46.51
C GLN A 21 5.48 2.82 45.97
N ASP A 22 5.07 3.39 44.85
CA ASP A 22 3.83 3.02 44.20
C ASP A 22 3.80 1.50 43.94
N PHE A 23 2.71 0.85 44.37
CA PHE A 23 2.55 -0.59 44.23
C PHE A 23 2.76 -1.07 42.80
N LEU A 24 2.35 -0.28 41.78
CA LEU A 24 2.55 -0.63 40.37
C LEU A 24 3.99 -0.48 39.88
N GLU A 25 4.76 0.44 40.49
CA GLU A 25 6.17 0.69 40.18
C GLU A 25 7.12 -0.28 40.90
N SER A 26 6.69 -0.84 42.04
CA SER A 26 7.50 -1.73 42.89
C SER A 26 7.92 -3.08 42.24
N TYR A 27 7.25 -3.46 41.15
CA TYR A 27 7.53 -4.67 40.38
C TYR A 27 8.30 -4.35 39.09
N GLY A 28 9.33 -5.15 38.81
CA GLY A 28 10.12 -5.12 37.59
C GLY A 28 9.50 -5.94 36.46
N LEU A 29 10.21 -6.00 35.34
CA LEU A 29 9.84 -6.85 34.21
C LEU A 29 10.39 -8.27 34.44
N PRO A 30 9.58 -9.32 34.20
CA PRO A 30 10.08 -10.70 34.22
C PRO A 30 11.24 -10.93 33.25
N SER A 31 11.21 -10.25 32.09
CA SER A 31 12.32 -10.26 31.11
C SER A 31 13.64 -9.71 31.65
N LYS A 32 13.62 -8.98 32.77
CA LYS A 32 14.80 -8.45 33.46
C LYS A 32 15.14 -9.23 34.75
N GLY A 33 14.51 -10.39 34.96
CA GLY A 33 14.77 -11.28 36.09
C GLY A 33 13.96 -11.01 37.36
N ASP A 34 12.85 -10.27 37.28
CA ASP A 34 11.92 -10.12 38.41
C ASP A 34 10.79 -11.16 38.34
N ASP A 35 10.96 -12.25 39.10
CA ASP A 35 10.05 -13.40 39.11
C ASP A 35 8.87 -13.24 40.08
N ARG A 36 8.75 -12.10 40.78
CA ARG A 36 7.73 -11.91 41.82
C ARG A 36 6.31 -11.94 41.27
N LEU A 37 6.10 -11.50 40.03
CA LEU A 37 4.77 -11.42 39.38
C LEU A 37 4.32 -12.75 38.71
N LEU A 38 5.02 -13.87 38.95
CA LEU A 38 4.65 -15.19 38.42
C LEU A 38 3.47 -15.83 39.16
N ASP A 39 3.19 -15.43 40.41
CA ASP A 39 2.05 -15.96 41.18
C ASP A 39 0.71 -15.46 40.65
N PHE A 40 -0.23 -16.38 40.40
CA PHE A 40 -1.53 -16.08 39.78
C PHE A 40 -2.39 -15.17 40.65
N LYS A 41 -2.36 -15.36 41.98
CA LYS A 41 -3.10 -14.49 42.91
C LYS A 41 -2.52 -13.08 42.95
N LEU A 42 -1.20 -12.96 42.81
CA LEU A 42 -0.55 -11.66 42.75
C LEU A 42 -0.85 -10.95 41.43
N GLN A 43 -0.89 -11.67 40.30
CA GLN A 43 -1.31 -11.12 39.01
C GLN A 43 -2.72 -10.52 39.07
N GLU A 44 -3.67 -11.22 39.70
CA GLU A 44 -5.05 -10.74 39.88
C GLU A 44 -5.09 -9.46 40.72
N LYS A 45 -4.40 -9.44 41.86
CA LYS A 45 -4.29 -8.24 42.72
C LYS A 45 -3.63 -7.08 41.97
N TYR A 46 -2.60 -7.36 41.19
CA TYR A 46 -1.89 -6.37 40.39
C TYR A 46 -2.82 -5.77 39.32
N TYR A 47 -3.59 -6.61 38.63
CA TYR A 47 -4.59 -6.19 37.67
C TYR A 47 -5.68 -5.32 38.31
N THR A 48 -6.18 -5.67 39.50
CA THR A 48 -7.15 -4.83 40.22
C THR A 48 -6.60 -3.41 40.44
N LYS A 49 -5.33 -3.28 40.82
CA LYS A 49 -4.67 -1.97 41.00
C LYS A 49 -4.48 -1.19 39.71
N ILE A 50 -4.22 -1.88 38.60
CA ILE A 50 -4.19 -1.26 37.27
C ILE A 50 -5.58 -0.69 36.92
N VAL A 51 -6.64 -1.49 37.10
CA VAL A 51 -8.01 -1.08 36.80
C VAL A 51 -8.46 0.07 37.69
N GLU A 52 -8.18 0.02 38.99
CA GLU A 52 -8.47 1.13 39.92
C GLU A 52 -7.86 2.44 39.42
N ARG A 53 -6.56 2.44 39.08
CA ARG A 53 -5.87 3.64 38.57
C ARG A 53 -6.43 4.13 37.25
N TYR A 54 -6.76 3.20 36.34
CA TYR A 54 -7.39 3.55 35.08
C TYR A 54 -8.77 4.19 35.28
N MET A 55 -9.59 3.65 36.19
CA MET A 55 -10.90 4.20 36.49
C MET A 55 -10.81 5.58 37.13
N THR A 56 -9.85 5.82 38.03
CA THR A 56 -9.56 7.15 38.57
C THR A 56 -9.22 8.13 37.44
N PHE A 57 -8.34 7.74 36.52
CA PHE A 57 -8.01 8.55 35.35
C PHE A 57 -9.25 8.88 34.48
N CYS A 58 -10.15 7.91 34.28
CA CYS A 58 -11.41 8.14 33.56
C CYS A 58 -12.36 9.08 34.30
N SER A 59 -12.50 8.93 35.62
CA SER A 59 -13.34 9.82 36.45
C SER A 59 -12.82 11.25 36.44
N ASP A 60 -11.49 11.44 36.49
CA ASP A 60 -10.84 12.76 36.43
C ASP A 60 -11.01 13.45 35.07
N ALA A 61 -11.42 12.73 34.02
CA ALA A 61 -11.73 13.31 32.71
C ALA A 61 -13.14 13.90 32.65
N GLY A 62 -14.08 13.39 33.44
CA GLY A 62 -15.45 13.87 33.58
C GLY A 62 -16.35 13.71 32.33
N ARG A 63 -15.80 13.85 31.12
CA ARG A 63 -16.50 13.73 29.82
C ARG A 63 -15.72 12.87 28.83
N GLY A 64 -16.45 12.15 27.97
CA GLY A 64 -15.86 11.27 26.94
C GLY A 64 -14.97 12.01 25.93
N ASP A 65 -15.36 13.22 25.52
CA ASP A 65 -14.59 14.03 24.56
C ASP A 65 -13.22 14.45 25.13
N GLU A 66 -13.20 14.83 26.42
CA GLU A 66 -11.98 15.19 27.14
C GLU A 66 -11.08 13.97 27.36
N LEU A 67 -11.65 12.80 27.62
CA LEU A 67 -10.91 11.55 27.71
C LEU A 67 -10.24 11.20 26.37
N LEU A 68 -10.95 11.32 25.26
CA LEU A 68 -10.40 11.09 23.93
C LEU A 68 -9.30 12.11 23.59
N ARG A 69 -9.50 13.39 23.94
CA ARG A 69 -8.48 14.43 23.81
C ARG A 69 -7.21 14.08 24.60
N ARG A 70 -7.35 13.57 25.83
CA ARG A 70 -6.21 13.12 26.66
C ARG A 70 -5.49 11.91 26.05
N PHE A 71 -6.22 10.96 25.46
CA PHE A 71 -5.61 9.86 24.71
C PHE A 71 -4.84 10.35 23.48
N SER A 72 -5.37 11.34 22.76
CA SER A 72 -4.70 11.96 21.61
C SER A 72 -3.48 12.81 21.99
N ALA A 73 -3.50 13.49 23.14
CA ALA A 73 -2.35 14.26 23.62
C ALA A 73 -1.12 13.37 23.90
N MET A 74 -1.34 12.10 24.25
CA MET A 74 -0.26 11.13 24.49
C MET A 74 0.39 10.63 23.18
N GLU A 75 -0.33 10.68 22.06
CA GLU A 75 0.19 10.35 20.73
C GLU A 75 1.28 11.33 20.28
N LEU A 76 1.16 12.60 20.70
CA LEU A 76 2.04 13.70 20.30
C LEU A 76 3.29 13.85 21.16
N ALA A 77 3.39 13.15 22.30
CA ALA A 77 4.57 13.19 23.15
C ALA A 77 5.67 12.30 22.54
N PRO A 78 6.74 12.86 21.94
CA PRO A 78 7.85 12.05 21.49
C PRO A 78 8.51 11.42 22.72
N LYS A 79 9.11 10.23 22.58
CA LYS A 79 9.97 9.63 23.61
C LYS A 79 11.13 10.59 23.90
N SER A 80 10.97 11.50 24.86
CA SER A 80 12.05 12.35 25.34
C SER A 80 12.94 11.53 26.26
N THR A 81 14.04 11.07 25.68
CA THR A 81 15.28 10.83 26.43
C THR A 81 15.63 12.07 27.25
N TRP A 82 16.05 11.82 28.47
CA TRP A 82 16.37 12.79 29.49
C TRP A 82 17.33 13.88 28.99
N THR A 83 17.02 15.15 29.28
CA THR A 83 17.97 16.17 29.76
C THR A 83 17.21 17.44 30.18
N SER A 84 17.81 18.16 31.12
CA SER A 84 17.21 19.12 32.03
C SER A 84 17.00 20.54 31.45
N ALA A 85 15.94 21.19 31.94
CA ALA A 85 15.77 22.61 32.25
C ALA A 85 16.01 23.73 31.20
N ALA A 86 14.94 24.48 30.91
CA ALA A 86 14.94 25.96 30.83
C ALA A 86 13.51 26.52 31.05
N ALA A 87 13.43 27.73 31.63
CA ALA A 87 12.32 28.36 32.34
C ALA A 87 11.10 28.84 31.51
N PRO A 88 9.94 29.14 32.13
CA PRO A 88 8.67 29.40 31.45
C PRO A 88 8.40 30.90 31.20
N SER A 89 7.74 31.20 30.09
CA SER A 89 7.02 32.45 29.83
C SER A 89 5.51 32.21 29.98
N PRO A 90 4.73 33.13 30.59
CA PRO A 90 3.42 32.82 31.12
C PRO A 90 2.32 33.14 30.11
N SER A 91 1.57 32.14 29.65
CA SER A 91 0.15 32.28 29.24
C SER A 91 -0.45 30.99 28.67
N VAL A 92 -0.59 29.89 29.44
CA VAL A 92 -1.63 28.84 29.27
C VAL A 92 -1.75 28.00 30.57
N GLU A 93 -2.22 28.59 31.68
CA GLU A 93 -2.26 27.92 33.00
C GLU A 93 -3.54 27.12 33.29
N THR A 94 -4.06 26.30 32.36
CA THR A 94 -5.09 25.30 32.75
C THR A 94 -5.30 24.06 31.87
N LEU A 95 -4.56 23.80 30.77
CA LEU A 95 -4.99 22.76 29.80
C LEU A 95 -3.96 21.67 29.40
N GLN A 96 -2.86 21.53 30.12
CA GLN A 96 -1.92 20.40 29.98
C GLN A 96 -1.39 20.01 31.35
N SER A 97 -2.09 19.15 32.10
CA SER A 97 -1.58 18.68 33.39
C SER A 97 -0.60 17.52 33.17
N PRO A 98 0.72 17.68 33.41
CA PRO A 98 1.73 16.63 33.21
C PRO A 98 1.54 15.42 34.14
N GLY A 99 0.72 15.55 35.19
CA GLY A 99 0.36 14.43 36.08
C GLY A 99 -0.55 13.39 35.42
N ASN A 100 -1.44 13.80 34.51
CA ASN A 100 -2.43 12.91 33.90
C ASN A 100 -1.83 12.03 32.80
N SER A 101 -0.90 12.59 32.01
CA SER A 101 -0.14 11.83 31.01
C SER A 101 0.79 10.81 31.68
N LYS A 102 1.38 11.17 32.83
CA LYS A 102 2.18 10.25 33.64
C LYS A 102 1.35 9.09 34.16
N ALA A 103 0.20 9.36 34.80
CA ALA A 103 -0.66 8.32 35.35
C ALA A 103 -1.10 7.26 34.32
N LEU A 104 -1.46 7.69 33.09
CA LEU A 104 -1.81 6.77 32.01
C LEU A 104 -0.58 6.04 31.43
N SER A 105 0.60 6.67 31.40
CA SER A 105 1.85 6.00 31.04
C SER A 105 2.16 4.87 32.02
N ASP A 106 2.03 5.15 33.33
CA ASP A 106 2.26 4.18 34.40
C ASP A 106 1.30 3.00 34.31
N VAL A 107 0.02 3.25 33.98
CA VAL A 107 -0.98 2.20 33.73
C VAL A 107 -0.55 1.30 32.57
N LEU A 108 -0.08 1.88 31.47
CA LEU A 108 0.32 1.08 30.31
C LEU A 108 1.64 0.33 30.53
N GLU A 109 2.56 0.87 31.31
CA GLU A 109 3.77 0.16 31.75
C GLU A 109 3.43 -0.99 32.69
N ALA A 110 2.52 -0.78 33.64
CA ALA A 110 2.00 -1.84 34.50
C ALA A 110 1.31 -2.94 33.67
N LEU A 111 0.51 -2.58 32.67
CA LEU A 111 -0.06 -3.54 31.74
C LEU A 111 1.00 -4.31 30.96
N ARG A 112 2.11 -3.66 30.57
CA ARG A 112 3.24 -4.36 29.95
C ARG A 112 3.85 -5.40 30.90
N LYS A 113 4.11 -5.02 32.15
CA LYS A 113 4.63 -5.93 33.20
C LYS A 113 3.70 -7.12 33.40
N LEU A 114 2.39 -6.88 33.48
CA LEU A 114 1.38 -7.92 33.63
C LEU A 114 1.35 -8.87 32.42
N ARG A 115 1.41 -8.36 31.18
CA ARG A 115 1.48 -9.19 29.97
C ARG A 115 2.71 -10.10 29.99
N GLU A 116 3.89 -9.54 30.27
CA GLU A 116 5.13 -10.31 30.34
C GLU A 116 5.06 -11.40 31.44
N ALA A 117 4.43 -11.10 32.57
CA ALA A 117 4.26 -12.05 33.67
C ALA A 117 3.30 -13.20 33.34
N ILE A 118 2.18 -12.91 32.67
CA ILE A 118 1.22 -13.92 32.20
C ILE A 118 1.90 -14.88 31.20
N VAL A 119 2.71 -14.34 30.28
CA VAL A 119 3.48 -15.14 29.33
C VAL A 119 4.51 -16.00 30.05
N ALA A 120 5.29 -15.40 30.96
CA ALA A 120 6.33 -16.11 31.72
C ALA A 120 5.75 -17.22 32.62
N SER A 121 4.57 -16.99 33.20
CA SER A 121 3.87 -17.98 34.02
C SER A 121 3.10 -19.03 33.19
N GLY A 122 3.06 -18.88 31.85
CA GLY A 122 2.36 -19.80 30.94
C GLY A 122 0.84 -19.87 31.14
N ARG A 123 0.24 -18.84 31.76
CA ARG A 123 -1.17 -18.80 32.17
C ARG A 123 -2.09 -18.55 30.96
N ALA A 124 -3.12 -19.37 30.83
CA ALA A 124 -4.10 -19.29 29.75
C ALA A 124 -5.50 -19.67 30.29
N ASP A 125 -6.09 -18.76 31.04
CA ASP A 125 -7.41 -18.87 31.66
C ASP A 125 -8.26 -17.63 31.37
N ASP A 126 -9.52 -17.60 31.85
CA ASP A 126 -10.45 -16.48 31.63
C ASP A 126 -9.87 -15.15 32.11
N PHE A 127 -9.16 -15.14 33.24
CA PHE A 127 -8.48 -13.95 33.73
C PHE A 127 -7.44 -13.43 32.74
N ALA A 128 -6.56 -14.31 32.24
CA ALA A 128 -5.54 -13.92 31.27
C ALA A 128 -6.16 -13.35 30.00
N VAL A 129 -7.24 -13.95 29.49
CA VAL A 129 -7.99 -13.43 28.33
C VAL A 129 -8.54 -12.04 28.62
N GLN A 130 -9.24 -11.83 29.73
CA GLN A 130 -9.83 -10.53 30.05
C GLN A 130 -8.76 -9.45 30.27
N ALA A 131 -7.65 -9.79 30.91
CA ALA A 131 -6.51 -8.88 31.08
C ALA A 131 -5.90 -8.48 29.73
N TYR A 132 -5.78 -9.42 28.78
CA TYR A 132 -5.31 -9.14 27.41
C TYR A 132 -6.30 -8.29 26.61
N LEU A 133 -7.60 -8.58 26.67
CA LEU A 133 -8.63 -7.79 25.99
C LEU A 133 -8.63 -6.34 26.51
N PHE A 134 -8.59 -6.15 27.82
CA PHE A 134 -8.47 -4.82 28.43
C PHE A 134 -7.20 -4.10 27.95
N CYS A 135 -6.07 -4.81 27.94
CA CYS A 135 -4.81 -4.26 27.45
C CYS A 135 -4.86 -3.83 25.98
N ILE A 136 -5.46 -4.67 25.12
CA ILE A 136 -5.61 -4.40 23.69
C ILE A 136 -6.49 -3.16 23.49
N ARG A 137 -7.68 -3.13 24.09
CA ARG A 137 -8.63 -2.01 24.00
C ARG A 137 -7.99 -0.69 24.42
N LEU A 138 -7.33 -0.67 25.59
CA LEU A 138 -6.67 0.54 26.07
C LEU A 138 -5.51 0.96 25.16
N SER A 139 -4.68 0.00 24.72
CA SER A 139 -3.56 0.30 23.83
C SER A 139 -4.01 0.82 22.46
N VAL A 140 -5.16 0.37 21.95
CA VAL A 140 -5.81 0.88 20.73
C VAL A 140 -6.29 2.32 20.92
N LEU A 141 -6.96 2.64 22.03
CA LEU A 141 -7.41 4.00 22.33
C LEU A 141 -6.25 5.00 22.37
N VAL A 142 -5.09 4.58 22.87
CA VAL A 142 -3.86 5.40 22.93
C VAL A 142 -3.07 5.34 21.60
N LYS A 143 -3.54 4.62 20.58
CA LYS A 143 -2.86 4.42 19.27
C LYS A 143 -1.42 3.91 19.38
N ARG A 144 -1.12 3.03 20.35
CA ARG A 144 0.23 2.44 20.49
C ARG A 144 0.31 1.05 19.87
N ALA A 145 0.65 1.02 18.58
CA ALA A 145 0.81 -0.22 17.80
C ALA A 145 1.77 -1.22 18.44
N ASP A 146 2.88 -0.73 19.02
CA ASP A 146 3.88 -1.55 19.70
C ASP A 146 3.31 -2.36 20.89
N SER A 147 2.18 -1.93 21.45
CA SER A 147 1.56 -2.57 22.62
C SER A 147 0.39 -3.48 22.23
N TYR A 148 -0.56 -3.01 21.42
CA TYR A 148 -1.72 -3.83 21.07
C TYR A 148 -1.41 -4.89 20.03
N HIS A 149 -0.57 -4.62 19.03
CA HIS A 149 -0.33 -5.55 17.92
C HIS A 149 0.26 -6.89 18.40
N PRO A 150 1.36 -6.94 19.19
CA PRO A 150 1.86 -8.21 19.72
C PRO A 150 0.88 -8.87 20.70
N ALA A 151 0.09 -8.09 21.45
CA ALA A 151 -0.91 -8.64 22.37
C ALA A 151 -2.06 -9.34 21.60
N VAL A 152 -2.55 -8.72 20.51
CA VAL A 152 -3.54 -9.30 19.58
C VAL A 152 -3.02 -10.60 18.97
N LEU A 153 -1.79 -10.61 18.47
CA LEU A 153 -1.20 -11.81 17.87
C LEU A 153 -1.03 -12.94 18.89
N HIS A 154 -0.58 -12.63 20.10
CA HIS A 154 -0.44 -13.63 21.16
C HIS A 154 -1.80 -14.21 21.57
N LEU A 155 -2.81 -13.35 21.74
CA LEU A 155 -4.17 -13.76 22.09
C LEU A 155 -4.77 -14.70 21.03
N LEU A 156 -4.67 -14.33 19.74
CA LEU A 156 -5.23 -15.12 18.64
C LEU A 156 -4.43 -16.39 18.30
N ARG A 157 -3.09 -16.35 18.34
CA ARG A 157 -2.23 -17.47 17.88
C ARG A 157 -1.80 -18.42 18.98
N THR A 158 -1.71 -17.95 20.23
CA THR A 158 -1.15 -18.73 21.35
C THR A 158 -2.19 -19.06 22.41
N MET A 159 -3.00 -18.09 22.82
CA MET A 159 -4.01 -18.31 23.87
C MET A 159 -5.26 -18.98 23.31
N HIS A 160 -5.82 -18.49 22.20
CA HIS A 160 -7.06 -19.03 21.61
C HIS A 160 -7.03 -20.55 21.34
N PRO A 161 -5.94 -21.16 20.83
CA PRO A 161 -5.88 -22.62 20.65
C PRO A 161 -5.86 -23.41 21.97
N ARG A 162 -5.40 -22.80 23.07
CA ARG A 162 -5.31 -23.43 24.40
C ARG A 162 -6.58 -23.20 25.23
N HIS A 163 -7.15 -22.01 25.11
CA HIS A 163 -8.37 -21.56 25.77
C HIS A 163 -9.23 -20.80 24.74
N PRO A 164 -10.23 -21.48 24.14
CA PRO A 164 -11.05 -20.89 23.09
C PRO A 164 -11.75 -19.61 23.55
N LEU A 165 -11.57 -18.56 22.75
CA LEU A 165 -12.25 -17.28 22.91
C LEU A 165 -13.70 -17.41 22.44
N THR A 166 -14.59 -16.58 22.97
CA THR A 166 -15.95 -16.48 22.45
C THR A 166 -15.94 -15.91 21.03
N SER A 167 -16.97 -16.23 20.25
CA SER A 167 -17.12 -15.69 18.89
C SER A 167 -17.05 -14.16 18.87
N VAL A 168 -17.64 -13.48 19.86
CA VAL A 168 -17.62 -12.02 19.97
C VAL A 168 -16.20 -11.49 20.18
N GLU A 169 -15.44 -12.09 21.08
CA GLU A 169 -14.05 -11.69 21.36
C GLU A 169 -13.13 -11.93 20.15
N VAL A 170 -13.32 -13.05 19.43
CA VAL A 170 -12.58 -13.31 18.19
C VAL A 170 -12.90 -12.25 17.13
N GLN A 171 -14.18 -11.94 16.92
CA GLN A 171 -14.59 -10.94 15.92
C GLN A 171 -14.07 -9.54 16.26
N GLU A 172 -14.10 -9.14 17.53
CA GLU A 172 -13.55 -7.87 17.99
C GLU A 172 -12.05 -7.76 17.71
N VAL A 173 -11.27 -8.74 18.21
CA VAL A 173 -9.81 -8.72 18.13
C VAL A 173 -9.32 -8.92 16.69
N ALA A 174 -9.99 -9.78 15.91
CA ALA A 174 -9.71 -9.94 14.49
C ALA A 174 -10.07 -8.66 13.70
N GLY A 175 -11.14 -7.96 14.06
CA GLY A 175 -11.50 -6.66 13.50
C GLY A 175 -10.38 -5.63 13.66
N TYR A 176 -9.80 -5.54 14.86
CA TYR A 176 -8.65 -4.65 15.10
C TYR A 176 -7.42 -5.05 14.28
N LEU A 177 -7.13 -6.35 14.16
CA LEU A 177 -5.99 -6.83 13.36
C LEU A 177 -6.15 -6.53 11.86
N VAL A 178 -7.36 -6.75 11.32
CA VAL A 178 -7.70 -6.46 9.92
C VAL A 178 -7.59 -4.96 9.65
N LEU A 179 -8.19 -4.14 10.50
CA LEU A 179 -8.14 -2.68 10.37
C LEU A 179 -6.71 -2.15 10.55
N ASP A 180 -5.90 -2.68 11.47
CA ASP A 180 -4.49 -2.29 11.63
C ASP A 180 -3.67 -2.60 10.36
N THR A 181 -3.91 -3.78 9.78
CA THR A 181 -3.20 -4.23 8.58
C THR A 181 -3.56 -3.38 7.36
N ALA A 182 -4.83 -2.98 7.24
CA ALA A 182 -5.27 -2.06 6.19
C ALA A 182 -4.82 -0.60 6.46
N CYS A 183 -5.16 -0.07 7.63
CA CYS A 183 -5.08 1.36 7.97
C CYS A 183 -3.71 1.82 8.46
N ARG A 184 -2.83 0.96 8.97
CA ARG A 184 -1.48 1.36 9.40
C ARG A 184 -0.40 0.73 8.54
N ARG A 185 -0.51 -0.57 8.26
CA ARG A 185 0.49 -1.31 7.46
C ARG A 185 0.31 -1.14 5.94
N ARG A 186 -0.81 -0.57 5.48
CA ARG A 186 -1.15 -0.39 4.04
C ARG A 186 -1.15 -1.69 3.23
N GLN A 187 -1.36 -2.82 3.90
CA GLN A 187 -1.38 -4.16 3.31
C GLN A 187 -2.83 -4.63 3.15
N LEU A 188 -3.55 -4.06 2.18
CA LEU A 188 -4.97 -4.37 1.93
C LEU A 188 -5.19 -5.85 1.59
N SER A 189 -4.33 -6.45 0.76
CA SER A 189 -4.50 -7.86 0.37
C SER A 189 -4.41 -8.82 1.57
N GLU A 190 -3.42 -8.61 2.44
CA GLU A 190 -3.30 -9.34 3.72
C GLU A 190 -4.50 -9.08 4.63
N ALA A 191 -5.03 -7.86 4.66
CA ALA A 191 -6.23 -7.56 5.45
C ALA A 191 -7.45 -8.37 4.97
N PHE A 192 -7.65 -8.51 3.66
CA PHE A 192 -8.71 -9.39 3.11
C PHE A 192 -8.46 -10.87 3.41
N GLU A 193 -7.21 -11.32 3.39
CA GLU A 193 -6.86 -12.68 3.78
C GLU A 193 -7.15 -12.95 5.26
N LEU A 194 -6.76 -12.04 6.15
CA LEU A 194 -7.02 -12.13 7.59
C LEU A 194 -8.52 -12.11 7.88
N ARG A 195 -9.29 -11.26 7.18
CA ARG A 195 -10.75 -11.21 7.27
C ARG A 195 -11.37 -12.58 6.96
N ARG A 196 -10.89 -13.25 5.92
CA ARG A 196 -11.34 -14.60 5.52
C ARG A 196 -10.90 -15.65 6.53
N ARG A 197 -9.63 -15.63 6.95
CA ARG A 197 -9.04 -16.60 7.89
C ARG A 197 -9.79 -16.64 9.23
N TYR A 198 -10.19 -15.48 9.75
CA TYR A 198 -10.93 -15.38 11.01
C TYR A 198 -12.46 -15.30 10.80
N GLY A 199 -12.96 -15.41 9.57
CA GLY A 199 -14.38 -15.37 9.26
C GLY A 199 -15.08 -14.11 9.78
N LEU A 200 -14.46 -12.93 9.61
CA LEU A 200 -14.97 -11.67 10.15
C LEU A 200 -16.24 -11.22 9.40
N ARG A 201 -17.36 -11.13 10.12
CA ARG A 201 -18.71 -10.85 9.58
C ARG A 201 -19.14 -9.39 9.66
N ASP A 202 -18.29 -8.50 10.19
CA ASP A 202 -18.65 -7.09 10.33
C ASP A 202 -18.74 -6.40 8.96
N ALA A 203 -19.97 -6.00 8.60
CA ALA A 203 -20.27 -5.26 7.38
C ALA A 203 -19.59 -3.89 7.35
N LYS A 204 -19.37 -3.24 8.50
CA LYS A 204 -18.71 -1.93 8.56
C LYS A 204 -17.24 -2.06 8.19
N VAL A 205 -16.55 -3.07 8.71
CA VAL A 205 -15.15 -3.36 8.32
C VAL A 205 -15.05 -3.68 6.83
N ALA A 206 -16.04 -4.37 6.26
CA ALA A 206 -16.10 -4.60 4.82
C ALA A 206 -16.15 -3.28 4.02
N VAL A 207 -17.02 -2.35 4.42
CA VAL A 207 -17.13 -1.02 3.79
C VAL A 207 -15.85 -0.22 3.96
N VAL A 208 -15.17 -0.31 5.12
CA VAL A 208 -13.87 0.33 5.33
C VAL A 208 -12.84 -0.20 4.34
N LEU A 209 -12.73 -1.53 4.20
CA LEU A 209 -11.79 -2.14 3.26
C LEU A 209 -12.10 -1.73 1.82
N SER A 210 -13.36 -1.79 1.40
CA SER A 210 -13.78 -1.37 0.05
C SER A 210 -13.49 0.12 -0.20
N ALA A 211 -13.73 1.00 0.77
CA ALA A 211 -13.40 2.41 0.66
C ALA A 211 -11.89 2.64 0.50
N MET A 212 -11.05 1.90 1.23
CA MET A 212 -9.59 1.98 1.08
C MET A 212 -9.07 1.42 -0.24
N VAL A 213 -9.72 0.41 -0.79
CA VAL A 213 -9.40 -0.20 -2.10
C VAL A 213 -9.64 0.78 -3.26
N HIS A 214 -10.69 1.58 -3.14
CA HIS A 214 -11.13 2.57 -4.13
C HIS A 214 -10.62 3.99 -3.85
N ASP A 215 -9.84 4.18 -2.79
CA ASP A 215 -9.40 5.50 -2.31
C ASP A 215 -10.59 6.48 -2.09
N ASP A 216 -11.75 5.95 -1.69
CA ASP A 216 -12.98 6.70 -1.43
C ASP A 216 -12.99 7.27 0.00
N LEU A 217 -12.47 8.49 0.13
CA LEU A 217 -12.44 9.23 1.39
C LEU A 217 -13.85 9.50 1.96
N PHE A 218 -14.85 9.71 1.10
CA PHE A 218 -16.18 10.06 1.56
C PHE A 218 -16.87 8.86 2.22
N ALA A 219 -16.84 7.70 1.56
CA ALA A 219 -17.32 6.46 2.13
C ALA A 219 -16.55 6.10 3.41
N PHE A 220 -15.22 6.27 3.40
CA PHE A 220 -14.34 6.04 4.55
C PHE A 220 -14.72 6.92 5.76
N SER A 221 -14.91 8.22 5.55
CA SER A 221 -15.26 9.17 6.61
C SER A 221 -16.66 8.94 7.14
N ARG A 222 -17.61 8.55 6.27
CA ARG A 222 -18.98 8.21 6.67
C ARG A 222 -19.00 6.96 7.56
N VAL A 223 -18.30 5.89 7.17
CA VAL A 223 -18.26 4.65 7.97
C VAL A 223 -17.48 4.83 9.26
N LYS A 224 -16.44 5.68 9.28
CA LYS A 224 -15.69 6.02 10.50
C LYS A 224 -16.59 6.57 11.61
N ARG A 225 -17.60 7.37 11.27
CA ARG A 225 -18.57 7.92 12.24
C ARG A 225 -19.57 6.86 12.76
N ALA A 226 -19.68 5.72 12.08
CA ALA A 226 -20.64 4.67 12.38
C ALA A 226 -20.02 3.44 13.08
N VAL A 227 -18.70 3.25 13.02
CA VAL A 227 -17.97 2.20 13.76
C VAL A 227 -17.81 2.57 15.23
N ASP A 228 -17.43 1.60 16.06
CA ASP A 228 -17.09 1.87 17.46
C ASP A 228 -15.81 2.71 17.58
N GLY A 229 -15.64 3.34 18.74
CA GLY A 229 -14.52 4.25 18.99
C GLY A 229 -13.14 3.61 18.86
N HIS A 230 -12.99 2.30 19.12
CA HIS A 230 -11.70 1.63 18.98
C HIS A 230 -11.35 1.43 17.50
N CYS A 231 -12.30 0.96 16.70
CA CYS A 231 -12.15 0.86 15.25
C CYS A 231 -11.89 2.23 14.61
N ALA A 232 -12.66 3.26 14.99
CA ALA A 232 -12.46 4.62 14.51
C ALA A 232 -11.04 5.14 14.80
N ARG A 233 -10.49 4.79 15.98
CA ARG A 233 -9.15 5.17 16.39
C ARG A 233 -8.05 4.51 15.56
N ILE A 234 -8.24 3.26 15.11
CA ILE A 234 -7.33 2.59 14.17
C ILE A 234 -7.46 3.20 12.77
N MET A 235 -8.67 3.54 12.34
CA MET A 235 -8.92 4.14 11.03
C MET A 235 -8.23 5.50 10.84
N GLU A 236 -7.99 6.27 11.91
CA GLU A 236 -7.27 7.55 11.84
C GLU A 236 -5.88 7.46 11.22
N TRP A 237 -5.22 6.29 11.26
CA TRP A 237 -3.92 6.10 10.60
C TRP A 237 -4.01 6.25 9.08
N ALA A 238 -5.16 5.95 8.46
CA ALA A 238 -5.34 6.00 7.00
C ALA A 238 -5.88 7.34 6.48
N GLU A 239 -6.50 8.12 7.36
CA GLU A 239 -7.23 9.31 6.97
C GLU A 239 -6.38 10.40 6.28
N PRO A 240 -5.16 10.75 6.76
CA PRO A 240 -4.36 11.78 6.11
C PRO A 240 -4.00 11.43 4.67
N ASP A 241 -3.65 10.17 4.41
CA ASP A 241 -3.25 9.73 3.07
C ASP A 241 -4.42 9.75 2.08
N LEU A 242 -5.60 9.28 2.52
CA LEU A 242 -6.83 9.33 1.73
C LEU A 242 -7.25 10.78 1.47
N ARG A 243 -7.11 11.66 2.46
CA ARG A 243 -7.42 13.09 2.33
C ARG A 243 -6.50 13.79 1.35
N ILE A 244 -5.19 13.56 1.43
CA ILE A 244 -4.23 14.10 0.45
C ILE A 244 -4.56 13.62 -0.97
N HIS A 245 -4.93 12.35 -1.14
CA HIS A 245 -5.35 11.84 -2.45
C HIS A 245 -6.60 12.55 -2.98
N ALA A 246 -7.65 12.66 -2.15
CA ALA A 246 -8.87 13.37 -2.51
C ALA A 246 -8.62 14.85 -2.86
N LEU A 247 -7.77 15.54 -2.09
CA LEU A 247 -7.39 16.93 -2.35
C LEU A 247 -6.64 17.08 -3.69
N LYS A 248 -5.77 16.14 -4.04
CA LYS A 248 -5.11 16.12 -5.35
C LYS A 248 -6.11 15.96 -6.49
N CYS A 249 -7.08 15.05 -6.34
CA CYS A 249 -8.14 14.84 -7.32
C CYS A 249 -9.04 16.08 -7.47
N ILE A 250 -9.48 16.67 -6.35
CA ILE A 250 -10.27 17.92 -6.34
C ILE A 250 -9.47 19.05 -7.01
N GLY A 251 -8.18 19.16 -6.68
CA GLY A 251 -7.26 20.13 -7.22
C GLY A 251 -7.04 20.01 -8.72
N GLN A 252 -7.31 18.86 -9.33
CA GLN A 252 -7.24 18.63 -10.77
C GLN A 252 -8.58 18.84 -11.48
N THR A 253 -9.69 18.53 -10.82
CA THR A 253 -11.03 18.52 -11.42
C THR A 253 -11.74 19.87 -11.36
N TYR A 254 -11.50 20.67 -10.31
CA TYR A 254 -12.26 21.89 -10.05
C TYR A 254 -11.39 23.15 -10.14
N PHE A 255 -11.94 24.21 -10.74
CA PHE A 255 -11.34 25.55 -10.70
C PHE A 255 -11.77 26.34 -9.46
N ARG A 256 -13.04 26.18 -9.09
CA ARG A 256 -13.69 26.76 -7.91
C ARG A 256 -14.63 25.74 -7.29
N LEU A 257 -14.77 25.76 -5.97
CA LEU A 257 -15.72 24.94 -5.24
C LEU A 257 -16.25 25.68 -4.02
N ASP A 258 -17.43 25.30 -3.57
CA ASP A 258 -17.99 25.77 -2.32
C ASP A 258 -17.27 25.12 -1.12
N VAL A 259 -17.04 25.90 -0.06
CA VAL A 259 -16.35 25.43 1.15
C VAL A 259 -17.14 24.34 1.87
N ASP A 260 -18.48 24.43 1.91
CA ASP A 260 -19.31 23.43 2.59
C ASP A 260 -19.25 22.07 1.86
N PHE A 261 -19.09 22.10 0.53
CA PHE A 261 -18.85 20.89 -0.24
C PHE A 261 -17.46 20.30 0.05
N LEU A 262 -16.42 21.15 0.09
CA LEU A 262 -15.05 20.72 0.38
C LEU A 262 -14.97 20.03 1.74
N GLU A 263 -15.44 20.70 2.80
CA GLU A 263 -15.38 20.19 4.18
C GLU A 263 -16.20 18.91 4.35
N ARG A 264 -17.32 18.79 3.64
CA ARG A 264 -18.15 17.57 3.66
C ARG A 264 -17.43 16.38 3.02
N VAL A 265 -16.75 16.60 1.90
CA VAL A 265 -16.04 15.53 1.16
C VAL A 265 -14.75 15.13 1.87
N THR A 266 -14.01 16.09 2.42
CA THR A 266 -12.75 15.83 3.12
C THR A 266 -12.93 15.41 4.57
N ALA A 267 -14.12 15.65 5.15
CA ALA A 267 -14.42 15.48 6.56
C ALA A 267 -13.48 16.27 7.49
N SER A 268 -12.92 17.38 6.99
CA SER A 268 -12.01 18.27 7.71
C SER A 268 -12.40 19.72 7.44
N SER A 269 -12.22 20.60 8.43
CA SER A 269 -12.51 22.02 8.26
C SER A 269 -11.49 22.70 7.35
N TRP A 270 -11.86 23.83 6.76
CA TRP A 270 -10.95 24.63 5.93
C TRP A 270 -9.64 24.98 6.64
N ASP A 271 -9.71 25.35 7.92
CA ASP A 271 -8.53 25.71 8.71
C ASP A 271 -7.60 24.50 8.90
N GLU A 272 -8.16 23.32 9.17
CA GLU A 272 -7.39 22.07 9.28
C GLU A 272 -6.73 21.71 7.94
N LEU A 273 -7.43 21.86 6.82
CA LEU A 273 -6.88 21.59 5.48
C LEU A 273 -5.70 22.52 5.16
N LYS A 274 -5.79 23.80 5.57
CA LYS A 274 -4.74 24.79 5.32
C LYS A 274 -3.53 24.56 6.21
N GLU A 275 -3.74 24.32 7.51
CA GLU A 275 -2.66 24.15 8.48
C GLU A 275 -1.99 22.77 8.39
N ARG A 276 -2.77 21.69 8.25
CA ARG A 276 -2.25 20.32 8.31
C ARG A 276 -1.89 19.74 6.95
N ASP A 277 -2.70 20.00 5.94
CA ASP A 277 -2.51 19.39 4.60
C ASP A 277 -1.83 20.35 3.61
N GLY A 278 -1.55 21.60 4.01
CA GLY A 278 -0.73 22.54 3.24
C GLY A 278 -1.39 23.01 1.94
N VAL A 279 -2.72 23.10 1.92
CA VAL A 279 -3.48 23.44 0.72
C VAL A 279 -3.28 24.91 0.33
N GLY A 280 -2.58 25.15 -0.79
CA GLY A 280 -2.29 26.49 -1.32
C GLY A 280 -3.45 27.19 -2.04
N TRP A 281 -4.71 26.87 -1.69
CA TRP A 281 -5.90 27.44 -2.34
C TRP A 281 -6.38 28.70 -1.59
N GLU A 282 -7.03 29.61 -2.31
CA GLU A 282 -7.54 30.87 -1.75
C GLU A 282 -9.03 30.72 -1.42
N LEU A 283 -9.45 31.08 -0.20
CA LEU A 283 -10.87 31.15 0.17
C LEU A 283 -11.38 32.58 -0.08
N ASP A 284 -12.36 32.70 -0.97
CA ASP A 284 -13.11 33.93 -1.21
C ASP A 284 -14.53 33.77 -0.66
N CYS A 285 -14.77 34.33 0.51
CA CYS A 285 -16.02 34.22 1.27
C CYS A 285 -16.44 32.76 1.52
N LYS A 286 -17.24 32.17 0.62
CA LYS A 286 -17.71 30.78 0.67
C LYS A 286 -17.13 29.90 -0.45
N THR A 287 -16.41 30.49 -1.39
CA THR A 287 -15.89 29.78 -2.56
C THR A 287 -14.38 29.67 -2.47
N VAL A 288 -13.87 28.45 -2.49
CA VAL A 288 -12.44 28.15 -2.62
C VAL A 288 -12.05 28.22 -4.09
N THR A 289 -11.04 29.03 -4.41
CA THR A 289 -10.42 29.12 -5.73
C THR A 289 -9.15 28.28 -5.75
N ILE A 290 -9.17 27.19 -6.53
CA ILE A 290 -8.07 26.23 -6.63
C ILE A 290 -7.07 26.68 -7.71
N ARG A 291 -7.55 27.09 -8.88
CA ARG A 291 -6.72 27.50 -10.01
C ARG A 291 -7.31 28.76 -10.64
N LYS A 292 -6.47 29.76 -10.89
CA LYS A 292 -6.84 30.93 -11.68
C LYS A 292 -6.86 30.50 -13.17
N PRO A 293 -7.93 30.78 -13.94
CA PRO A 293 -7.97 30.40 -15.35
C PRO A 293 -6.83 31.10 -16.09
N ASN A 294 -5.99 30.34 -16.78
CA ASN A 294 -4.99 30.88 -17.69
C ASN A 294 -5.72 31.51 -18.88
N GLN A 295 -5.82 32.84 -18.92
CA GLN A 295 -6.16 33.56 -20.15
C GLN A 295 -4.93 33.62 -21.05
N THR A 296 -4.70 32.60 -21.87
CA THR A 296 -3.83 32.71 -23.04
C THR A 296 -4.29 31.81 -24.19
N MET A 297 -4.80 32.48 -25.22
CA MET A 297 -4.70 32.21 -26.67
C MET A 297 -5.41 31.00 -27.29
N THR A 298 -6.49 31.35 -28.00
CA THR A 298 -6.99 30.75 -29.25
C THR A 298 -5.89 30.57 -30.31
N THR A 299 -5.78 29.37 -30.89
CA THR A 299 -5.36 29.19 -32.30
C THR A 299 -5.77 27.80 -32.84
N THR A 300 -6.78 27.82 -33.72
CA THR A 300 -6.91 27.13 -35.02
C THR A 300 -6.32 25.73 -35.23
N GLY A 301 -7.19 24.80 -35.61
CA GLY A 301 -6.84 23.41 -35.92
C GLY A 301 -6.21 23.15 -37.30
N LYS A 302 -5.87 21.87 -37.52
CA LYS A 302 -5.75 21.26 -38.85
C LYS A 302 -5.95 19.74 -38.75
N LYS A 303 -6.98 19.25 -39.46
CA LYS A 303 -7.23 17.84 -39.74
C LYS A 303 -6.16 17.30 -40.70
N ARG A 304 -5.65 16.08 -40.47
CA ARG A 304 -4.91 15.28 -41.46
C ARG A 304 -5.74 14.03 -41.83
N PRO A 305 -5.81 13.63 -43.10
CA PRO A 305 -6.63 12.50 -43.53
C PRO A 305 -5.91 11.16 -43.33
N ARG A 306 -6.73 10.14 -43.08
CA ARG A 306 -6.43 8.72 -42.96
C ARG A 306 -6.40 8.09 -44.36
N THR A 307 -5.42 7.23 -44.63
CA THR A 307 -5.44 6.31 -45.78
C THR A 307 -5.04 4.91 -45.32
N GLN A 308 -5.67 3.91 -45.92
CA GLN A 308 -5.76 2.52 -45.48
C GLN A 308 -5.33 1.58 -46.63
N ARG A 309 -4.42 0.63 -46.36
CA ARG A 309 -4.15 -0.65 -47.07
C ARG A 309 -2.86 -1.25 -46.46
N GLY A 310 -2.65 -2.54 -46.24
CA GLY A 310 -3.29 -3.78 -46.65
C GLY A 310 -2.18 -4.84 -46.83
N ASP A 311 -2.15 -5.81 -45.90
CA ASP A 311 -1.57 -7.17 -45.83
C ASP A 311 -0.25 -7.67 -46.49
N ASP A 312 0.30 -8.66 -45.76
CA ASP A 312 1.17 -9.81 -46.13
C ASP A 312 2.69 -9.66 -46.37
N ASN A 313 3.50 -10.21 -45.44
CA ASN A 313 4.14 -11.56 -45.56
C ASN A 313 5.52 -11.69 -44.85
N LYS A 314 5.61 -12.72 -44.00
CA LYS A 314 6.74 -13.58 -43.57
C LYS A 314 8.16 -13.02 -43.24
N ASN A 315 8.55 -13.38 -42.01
CA ASN A 315 9.89 -13.75 -41.51
C ASN A 315 11.06 -12.80 -41.78
N LYS A 316 11.40 -11.97 -40.79
CA LYS A 316 12.81 -11.68 -40.51
C LYS A 316 13.06 -11.17 -39.08
N ALA A 317 13.97 -11.88 -38.41
CA ALA A 317 14.74 -11.57 -37.22
C ALA A 317 14.20 -10.52 -36.24
N SER A 318 13.84 -10.97 -35.03
CA SER A 318 13.66 -10.12 -33.86
C SER A 318 14.95 -9.34 -33.59
N SER A 319 15.00 -8.06 -33.99
CA SER A 319 16.02 -7.16 -33.46
C SER A 319 15.64 -6.88 -32.02
N VAL A 320 16.55 -7.21 -31.09
CA VAL A 320 16.39 -6.80 -29.70
C VAL A 320 16.68 -5.31 -29.67
N VAL A 321 15.62 -4.50 -29.62
CA VAL A 321 15.65 -3.02 -29.79
C VAL A 321 16.70 -2.33 -28.92
N LEU A 322 17.06 -2.92 -27.76
CA LEU A 322 17.98 -2.35 -26.78
C LEU A 322 19.12 -3.31 -26.36
N SER A 323 19.56 -4.26 -27.20
CA SER A 323 20.57 -5.25 -26.76
C SER A 323 22.01 -4.76 -26.73
N ASP A 324 22.33 -3.62 -27.34
CA ASP A 324 23.74 -3.26 -27.55
C ASP A 324 23.98 -1.74 -27.51
N TYR A 325 24.07 -1.17 -26.30
CA TYR A 325 24.44 0.24 -26.08
C TYR A 325 25.83 0.61 -26.68
N ARG A 326 26.63 -0.41 -27.02
CA ARG A 326 27.95 -0.28 -27.64
C ARG A 326 27.94 -0.25 -29.17
N THR A 327 26.78 -0.41 -29.83
CA THR A 327 26.71 -0.35 -31.30
C THR A 327 26.43 1.05 -31.88
N CYS A 328 26.26 2.06 -31.03
CA CYS A 328 26.04 3.46 -31.46
C CYS A 328 27.29 4.21 -31.94
N TRP A 329 28.46 3.57 -32.04
CA TRP A 329 29.74 4.24 -32.36
C TRP A 329 30.08 4.35 -33.85
N LEU A 330 29.13 4.17 -34.76
CA LEU A 330 29.35 4.30 -36.20
C LEU A 330 28.78 5.61 -36.76
N ALA A 331 29.40 6.72 -36.35
CA ALA A 331 29.40 7.94 -37.16
C ALA A 331 30.63 8.81 -36.81
N LYS A 332 31.83 8.22 -36.77
CA LYS A 332 33.04 8.97 -37.14
C LYS A 332 33.03 9.11 -38.66
N THR A 333 32.13 9.94 -39.15
CA THR A 333 32.09 10.39 -40.54
C THR A 333 32.02 11.91 -40.48
N ASP A 334 32.82 12.54 -41.33
CA ASP A 334 33.23 13.95 -41.30
C ASP A 334 32.12 14.95 -40.88
N GLU A 335 32.58 16.03 -40.25
CA GLU A 335 31.81 17.12 -39.61
C GLU A 335 30.43 17.43 -40.24
N PRO A 336 29.39 17.72 -39.42
CA PRO A 336 29.47 18.19 -38.03
C PRO A 336 28.95 17.18 -36.97
N ALA A 337 29.87 16.73 -36.11
CA ALA A 337 29.56 15.90 -34.94
C ALA A 337 29.32 16.76 -33.69
N VAL A 338 28.28 16.42 -32.92
CA VAL A 338 27.93 17.06 -31.64
C VAL A 338 28.39 16.16 -30.50
N GLN A 339 28.98 16.74 -29.45
CA GLN A 339 29.39 16.03 -28.24
C GLN A 339 28.29 16.11 -27.18
N LEU A 340 27.77 14.96 -26.77
CA LEU A 340 26.85 14.85 -25.63
C LEU A 340 27.63 14.26 -24.46
N VAL A 341 27.62 14.90 -23.30
CA VAL A 341 28.29 14.39 -22.10
C VAL A 341 27.26 14.08 -21.04
N ALA A 342 27.18 12.82 -20.62
CA ALA A 342 26.31 12.38 -19.52
C ALA A 342 27.17 11.83 -18.37
N LYS A 343 27.09 12.43 -17.17
CA LYS A 343 27.85 12.00 -15.97
C LYS A 343 29.33 11.61 -16.24
N GLY A 344 30.01 12.35 -17.12
CA GLY A 344 31.42 12.14 -17.48
C GLY A 344 31.68 11.19 -18.66
N GLU A 345 30.67 10.50 -19.20
CA GLU A 345 30.79 9.76 -20.46
C GLU A 345 30.42 10.66 -21.65
N CYS A 346 31.27 10.67 -22.68
CA CYS A 346 31.08 11.49 -23.88
C CYS A 346 30.61 10.65 -25.05
N PHE A 347 29.54 11.06 -25.72
CA PHE A 347 29.00 10.47 -26.94
C PHE A 347 29.19 11.46 -28.10
N SER A 348 29.73 11.00 -29.22
CA SER A 348 29.88 11.81 -30.44
C SER A 348 28.88 11.33 -31.47
N VAL A 349 27.96 12.21 -31.88
CA VAL A 349 26.83 11.87 -32.74
C VAL A 349 26.67 12.91 -33.84
N HIS A 350 26.37 12.46 -35.05
CA HIS A 350 26.13 13.38 -36.16
C HIS A 350 24.87 14.23 -35.92
N LYS A 351 24.95 15.53 -36.22
CA LYS A 351 23.88 16.51 -35.95
C LYS A 351 22.52 16.09 -36.53
N SER A 352 22.50 15.49 -37.72
CA SER A 352 21.25 15.06 -38.37
C SER A 352 20.48 13.99 -37.60
N ILE A 353 21.16 13.09 -36.87
CA ILE A 353 20.52 12.03 -36.09
C ILE A 353 19.77 12.64 -34.90
N LEU A 354 20.38 13.65 -34.27
CA LEU A 354 19.79 14.36 -33.13
C LEU A 354 18.63 15.24 -33.56
N THR A 355 18.74 15.99 -34.66
CA THR A 355 17.72 16.98 -35.04
C THR A 355 16.55 16.40 -35.83
N LYS A 356 16.69 15.23 -36.46
CA LYS A 356 15.63 14.70 -37.36
C LYS A 356 14.33 14.35 -36.62
N HIS A 357 14.45 13.84 -35.40
CA HIS A 357 13.32 13.29 -34.62
C HIS A 357 13.19 13.88 -33.22
N SER A 358 13.93 14.95 -32.91
CA SER A 358 13.85 15.68 -31.64
C SER A 358 13.72 17.18 -31.86
N GLU A 359 12.63 17.75 -31.37
CA GLU A 359 12.44 19.20 -31.36
C GLU A 359 13.40 19.89 -30.39
N TYR A 360 13.75 19.23 -29.30
CA TYR A 360 14.70 19.74 -28.30
C TYR A 360 16.08 19.99 -28.92
N PHE A 361 16.67 18.97 -29.55
CA PHE A 361 17.99 19.12 -30.18
C PHE A 361 17.93 20.06 -31.38
N THR A 362 16.81 20.10 -32.11
CA THR A 362 16.61 21.09 -33.18
C THR A 362 16.66 22.51 -32.63
N ALA A 363 15.95 22.81 -31.55
CA ALA A 363 15.96 24.15 -30.94
C ALA A 363 17.31 24.49 -30.31
N CYS A 364 17.92 23.54 -29.61
CA CYS A 364 19.20 23.69 -28.92
C CYS A 364 20.35 23.96 -29.90
N LEU A 365 20.42 23.24 -31.02
CA LEU A 365 21.55 23.29 -31.95
C LEU A 365 21.34 24.21 -33.17
N SER A 366 20.17 24.83 -33.32
CA SER A 366 19.88 25.78 -34.42
C SER A 366 20.00 27.24 -34.01
N ARG A 367 19.81 27.56 -32.73
CA ARG A 367 19.89 28.94 -32.23
C ARG A 367 21.32 29.24 -31.78
N SER A 368 21.97 30.19 -32.45
CA SER A 368 23.35 30.62 -32.14
C SER A 368 23.49 31.33 -30.78
N SER A 369 22.39 31.68 -30.11
CA SER A 369 22.37 32.29 -28.79
C SER A 369 22.65 31.32 -27.64
N PHE A 370 22.59 30.01 -27.89
CA PHE A 370 22.81 28.97 -26.88
C PHE A 370 24.28 28.52 -26.88
N ILE A 371 24.85 28.36 -25.69
CA ILE A 371 26.24 27.92 -25.47
C ILE A 371 26.46 26.55 -26.14
N GLU A 372 25.45 25.71 -26.08
CA GLU A 372 25.43 24.37 -26.64
C GLU A 372 25.58 24.36 -28.18
N SER A 373 25.02 25.36 -28.85
CA SER A 373 25.13 25.55 -30.30
C SER A 373 26.50 26.13 -30.68
N ALA A 374 27.06 27.01 -29.84
CA ALA A 374 28.38 27.60 -30.05
C ALA A 374 29.51 26.59 -29.86
N GLU A 375 29.41 25.71 -28.86
CA GLU A 375 30.43 24.72 -28.51
C GLU A 375 30.21 23.36 -29.19
N ASN A 376 29.07 23.15 -29.88
CA ASN A 376 28.59 21.83 -30.34
C ASN A 376 28.68 20.76 -29.23
N LYS A 377 28.40 21.17 -27.99
CA LYS A 377 28.54 20.35 -26.79
C LYS A 377 27.32 20.53 -25.90
N VAL A 378 26.69 19.42 -25.50
CA VAL A 378 25.55 19.41 -24.59
C VAL A 378 25.90 18.58 -23.36
N LEU A 379 25.66 19.12 -22.18
CA LEU A 379 25.96 18.48 -20.89
C LEU A 379 24.67 18.02 -20.21
N PHE A 380 24.67 16.79 -19.69
CA PHE A 380 23.58 16.19 -18.93
C PHE A 380 24.11 15.62 -17.62
N ASP A 381 23.73 16.25 -16.50
CA ASP A 381 24.14 15.77 -15.17
C ASP A 381 23.16 14.75 -14.58
N ASP A 382 21.93 14.75 -15.07
CA ASP A 382 20.80 14.00 -14.54
C ASP A 382 20.44 12.75 -15.37
N ILE A 383 21.06 12.56 -16.53
CA ILE A 383 20.81 11.40 -17.40
C ILE A 383 21.88 10.33 -17.18
N GLU A 384 21.48 9.06 -17.04
CA GLU A 384 22.46 7.97 -17.01
C GLU A 384 23.00 7.68 -18.42
N PRO A 385 24.33 7.49 -18.56
CA PRO A 385 24.95 7.25 -19.87
C PRO A 385 24.37 6.04 -20.61
N LEU A 386 23.99 4.99 -19.88
CA LEU A 386 23.38 3.79 -20.43
C LEU A 386 22.10 4.10 -21.22
N TYR A 387 21.16 4.82 -20.61
CA TYR A 387 19.89 5.16 -21.24
C TYR A 387 20.05 6.20 -22.35
N LEU A 388 21.00 7.13 -22.20
CA LEU A 388 21.35 8.04 -23.29
C LEU A 388 21.86 7.27 -24.50
N GLY A 389 22.77 6.30 -24.30
CA GLY A 389 23.25 5.42 -25.35
C GLY A 389 22.12 4.65 -26.05
N TYR A 390 21.18 4.10 -25.28
CA TYR A 390 19.99 3.46 -25.84
C TYR A 390 19.10 4.41 -26.66
N TYR A 391 18.81 5.61 -26.14
CA TYR A 391 18.06 6.63 -26.88
C TYR A 391 18.74 6.97 -28.21
N LEU A 392 20.06 7.16 -28.19
CA LEU A 392 20.84 7.45 -29.40
C LEU A 392 20.81 6.30 -30.40
N GLY A 393 20.82 5.04 -29.92
CA GLY A 393 20.64 3.87 -30.77
C GLY A 393 19.28 3.87 -31.47
N VAL A 394 18.20 4.18 -30.73
CA VAL A 394 16.87 4.31 -31.31
C VAL A 394 16.83 5.47 -32.31
N ALA A 395 17.36 6.65 -31.98
CA ALA A 395 17.41 7.81 -32.88
C ALA A 395 18.19 7.54 -34.17
N ALA A 396 19.33 6.85 -34.07
CA ALA A 396 20.12 6.43 -35.23
C ALA A 396 19.34 5.45 -36.10
N SER A 397 18.64 4.49 -35.48
CA SER A 397 17.80 3.54 -36.20
C SER A 397 16.62 4.22 -36.90
N TYR A 398 16.00 5.23 -36.28
CA TYR A 398 14.94 6.07 -36.87
C TYR A 398 15.44 7.00 -37.99
N SER A 399 16.75 7.24 -38.05
CA SER A 399 17.38 7.96 -39.14
C SER A 399 17.63 7.07 -40.36
N SER A 400 17.56 5.74 -40.20
CA SER A 400 17.62 4.75 -41.28
C SER A 400 16.33 4.69 -42.11
N ILE A 401 16.40 4.02 -43.26
CA ILE A 401 15.30 3.89 -44.24
C ILE A 401 14.29 2.80 -43.81
N VAL A 402 14.63 1.97 -42.83
CA VAL A 402 13.79 0.85 -42.39
C VAL A 402 12.67 1.34 -41.48
N PRO A 403 11.38 1.02 -41.77
CA PRO A 403 10.27 1.36 -40.90
C PRO A 403 10.38 0.65 -39.54
N HIS A 404 10.17 1.41 -38.46
CA HIS A 404 10.09 0.84 -37.12
C HIS A 404 8.75 0.18 -36.90
N VAL A 405 8.76 -1.14 -36.72
CA VAL A 405 7.57 -1.92 -36.36
C VAL A 405 7.74 -2.35 -34.91
N PRO A 406 6.77 -2.06 -34.02
CA PRO A 406 6.84 -2.52 -32.64
C PRO A 406 6.97 -4.05 -32.59
N PRO A 407 7.71 -4.60 -31.61
CA PRO A 407 7.90 -6.03 -31.50
C PRO A 407 6.54 -6.71 -31.33
N SER A 408 6.31 -7.77 -32.12
CA SER A 408 5.12 -8.60 -31.96
C SER A 408 5.17 -9.36 -30.64
N PRO A 409 4.02 -9.63 -30.00
CA PRO A 409 3.97 -10.45 -28.80
C PRO A 409 4.63 -11.82 -29.05
N ALA A 410 5.54 -12.23 -28.16
CA ALA A 410 6.24 -13.50 -28.30
C ALA A 410 5.26 -14.67 -28.06
N GLN A 411 5.37 -15.74 -28.86
CA GLN A 411 4.56 -16.95 -28.66
C GLN A 411 4.91 -17.66 -27.34
N ASN A 412 6.21 -17.85 -27.09
CA ASN A 412 6.76 -18.48 -25.89
C ASN A 412 7.72 -17.53 -25.15
N PRO A 413 7.21 -16.47 -24.50
CA PRO A 413 8.04 -15.48 -23.81
C PRO A 413 8.88 -16.08 -22.67
N GLU A 414 8.42 -17.18 -22.05
CA GLU A 414 9.14 -17.89 -20.99
C GLU A 414 10.44 -18.57 -21.47
N ALA A 415 10.55 -18.90 -22.76
CA ALA A 415 11.75 -19.53 -23.32
C ALA A 415 12.81 -18.50 -23.78
N CYS A 416 12.55 -17.21 -23.62
CA CYS A 416 13.43 -16.15 -24.11
C CYS A 416 14.61 -15.89 -23.14
N ALA A 417 15.80 -16.39 -23.50
CA ALA A 417 17.01 -16.28 -22.68
C ALA A 417 17.61 -14.86 -22.58
N LYS A 418 17.32 -13.97 -23.54
CA LYS A 418 17.81 -12.57 -23.54
C LYS A 418 16.62 -11.62 -23.66
N ARG A 419 16.19 -11.09 -22.52
CA ARG A 419 15.12 -10.11 -22.44
C ARG A 419 15.68 -8.75 -22.03
N THR A 420 15.34 -7.73 -22.79
CA THR A 420 15.54 -6.34 -22.36
C THR A 420 14.68 -6.06 -21.13
N ARG A 421 15.25 -5.43 -20.11
CA ARG A 421 14.51 -5.14 -18.87
C ARG A 421 13.45 -4.11 -19.14
N MET A 422 12.32 -4.21 -18.44
CA MET A 422 11.22 -3.27 -18.60
C MET A 422 11.59 -1.84 -18.20
N ARG A 423 12.47 -1.70 -17.19
CA ARG A 423 13.08 -0.42 -16.81
C ARG A 423 13.79 0.26 -17.99
N ASP A 424 14.54 -0.50 -18.80
CA ASP A 424 15.30 0.07 -19.91
C ASP A 424 14.37 0.74 -20.94
N PHE A 425 13.25 0.10 -21.27
CA PHE A 425 12.26 0.68 -22.17
C PHE A 425 11.62 1.95 -21.59
N ILE A 426 11.33 1.96 -20.28
CA ILE A 426 10.68 3.08 -19.61
C ILE A 426 11.61 4.29 -19.51
N GLU A 427 12.88 4.09 -19.17
CA GLU A 427 13.85 5.19 -19.10
C GLU A 427 14.10 5.81 -20.47
N VAL A 428 14.18 5.00 -21.53
CA VAL A 428 14.28 5.52 -22.91
C VAL A 428 13.01 6.26 -23.32
N TYR A 429 11.82 5.79 -22.91
CA TYR A 429 10.57 6.52 -23.14
C TYR A 429 10.56 7.90 -22.46
N LYS A 430 11.06 8.02 -21.21
CA LYS A 430 11.21 9.33 -20.56
C LYS A 430 12.17 10.25 -21.30
N LEU A 431 13.26 9.71 -21.87
CA LEU A 431 14.18 10.49 -22.69
C LEU A 431 13.51 10.95 -23.99
N CYS A 432 12.68 10.12 -24.61
CA CYS A 432 11.87 10.55 -25.75
C CYS A 432 10.95 11.72 -25.39
N ASP A 433 10.31 11.68 -24.22
CA ASP A 433 9.46 12.78 -23.73
C ASP A 433 10.28 14.06 -23.45
N ARG A 434 11.38 13.93 -22.69
CA ARG A 434 12.32 15.03 -22.38
C ARG A 434 12.86 15.72 -23.64
N PHE A 435 13.25 14.92 -24.64
CA PHE A 435 13.79 15.41 -25.89
C PHE A 435 12.71 15.72 -26.94
N MET A 436 11.43 15.72 -26.56
CA MET A 436 10.30 16.05 -27.44
C MET A 436 10.33 15.23 -28.74
N SER A 437 10.57 13.92 -28.61
CA SER A 437 10.70 12.95 -29.70
C SER A 437 9.43 12.11 -29.81
N GLY A 438 8.34 12.72 -30.29
CA GLY A 438 6.99 12.14 -30.24
C GLY A 438 6.84 10.78 -30.93
N GLU A 439 7.36 10.60 -32.16
CA GLU A 439 7.25 9.34 -32.90
C GLU A 439 8.01 8.19 -32.21
N MET A 440 9.20 8.47 -31.70
CA MET A 440 9.99 7.52 -30.92
C MET A 440 9.30 7.19 -29.60
N GLY A 441 8.69 8.18 -28.93
CA GLY A 441 7.91 7.98 -27.72
C GLY A 441 6.74 7.02 -27.92
N ILE A 442 5.98 7.17 -29.01
CA ILE A 442 4.86 6.28 -29.37
C ILE A 442 5.35 4.83 -29.56
N PHE A 443 6.46 4.65 -30.27
CA PHE A 443 7.05 3.34 -30.48
C PHE A 443 7.56 2.70 -29.19
N MET A 444 8.24 3.46 -28.33
CA MET A 444 8.68 2.99 -27.02
C MET A 444 7.50 2.58 -26.15
N MET A 445 6.42 3.35 -26.15
CA MET A 445 5.17 3.01 -25.44
C MET A 445 4.59 1.66 -25.93
N GLN A 446 4.61 1.40 -27.24
CA GLN A 446 4.19 0.11 -27.79
C GLN A 446 5.13 -1.04 -27.37
N CYS A 447 6.44 -0.81 -27.36
CA CYS A 447 7.42 -1.77 -26.85
C CYS A 447 7.17 -2.13 -25.38
N ILE A 448 6.88 -1.13 -24.54
CA ILE A 448 6.57 -1.37 -23.12
C ILE A 448 5.28 -2.18 -22.97
N LYS A 449 4.22 -1.85 -23.73
CA LYS A 449 2.97 -2.63 -23.70
C LYS A 449 3.17 -4.09 -24.12
N THR A 450 3.94 -4.33 -25.18
CA THR A 450 4.32 -5.70 -25.58
C THR A 450 5.14 -6.39 -24.49
N ALA A 451 6.08 -5.68 -23.86
CA ALA A 451 6.88 -6.22 -22.76
C ALA A 451 6.00 -6.61 -21.56
N ILE A 452 5.05 -5.76 -21.14
CA ILE A 452 4.08 -6.08 -20.08
C ILE A 452 3.30 -7.35 -20.43
N GLY A 453 2.73 -7.43 -21.64
CA GLY A 453 1.95 -8.59 -22.07
C GLY A 453 2.77 -9.89 -22.16
N ASN A 454 4.00 -9.82 -22.68
CA ASN A 454 4.92 -10.96 -22.69
C ASN A 454 5.29 -11.38 -21.25
N GLY A 455 5.50 -10.41 -20.37
CA GLY A 455 5.86 -10.63 -18.97
C GLY A 455 4.74 -11.32 -18.20
N HIS A 456 3.51 -10.87 -18.38
CA HIS A 456 2.33 -11.50 -17.81
C HIS A 456 2.21 -12.97 -18.22
N ARG A 457 2.29 -13.26 -19.54
CA ARG A 457 2.20 -14.64 -20.02
C ARG A 457 3.34 -15.52 -19.50
N ALA A 458 4.55 -14.98 -19.43
CA ALA A 458 5.69 -15.70 -18.86
C ALA A 458 5.49 -15.97 -17.36
N LEU A 459 5.01 -14.97 -16.59
CA LEU A 459 4.75 -15.09 -15.15
C LEU A 459 3.68 -16.15 -14.86
N PHE A 460 2.63 -16.17 -15.69
CA PHE A 460 1.54 -17.14 -15.60
C PHE A 460 2.00 -18.58 -15.90
N ARG A 461 2.97 -18.76 -16.80
CA ARG A 461 3.48 -20.08 -17.22
C ARG A 461 4.65 -20.59 -16.38
N ALA A 462 5.40 -19.71 -15.72
CA ALA A 462 6.58 -20.05 -14.94
C ALA A 462 6.28 -20.57 -13.50
N GLN A 463 5.09 -21.11 -13.24
CA GLN A 463 4.68 -21.50 -11.88
C GLN A 463 5.57 -22.58 -11.25
N ALA A 464 6.18 -23.44 -12.08
CA ALA A 464 7.07 -24.51 -11.62
C ALA A 464 8.51 -24.04 -11.36
N ASP A 465 8.94 -22.91 -11.94
CA ASP A 465 10.29 -22.37 -11.80
C ASP A 465 10.26 -21.11 -10.92
N GLN A 466 10.53 -21.31 -9.63
CA GLN A 466 10.59 -20.21 -8.66
C GLN A 466 11.65 -19.17 -9.00
N GLY A 467 12.78 -19.57 -9.60
CA GLY A 467 13.86 -18.65 -9.95
C GLY A 467 13.44 -17.72 -11.09
N GLN A 468 12.87 -18.30 -12.15
CA GLN A 468 12.33 -17.55 -13.28
C GLN A 468 11.17 -16.64 -12.84
N GLN A 469 10.26 -17.14 -12.01
CA GLN A 469 9.13 -16.37 -11.52
C GLN A 469 9.60 -15.16 -10.69
N LYS A 470 10.53 -15.35 -9.75
CA LYS A 470 11.12 -14.22 -8.98
C LYS A 470 11.83 -13.20 -9.87
N ALA A 471 12.55 -13.66 -10.91
CA ALA A 471 13.21 -12.75 -11.85
C ALA A 471 12.19 -11.92 -12.65
N LEU A 472 11.09 -12.54 -13.10
CA LEU A 472 10.00 -11.84 -13.78
C LEU A 472 9.30 -10.84 -12.85
N MET A 473 9.06 -11.22 -11.59
CA MET A 473 8.49 -10.30 -10.59
C MET A 473 9.37 -9.07 -10.36
N ARG A 474 10.69 -9.26 -10.30
CA ARG A 474 11.67 -8.16 -10.21
C ARG A 474 11.65 -7.26 -11.42
N ASP A 475 11.53 -7.80 -12.63
CA ASP A 475 11.39 -6.99 -13.85
C ASP A 475 10.13 -6.10 -13.83
N PHE A 476 9.00 -6.62 -13.32
CA PHE A 476 7.78 -5.83 -13.07
C PHE A 476 7.98 -4.73 -12.03
N ALA A 477 8.60 -5.06 -10.89
CA ALA A 477 8.88 -4.11 -9.83
C ALA A 477 9.81 -2.98 -10.31
N ASP A 478 10.92 -3.34 -10.97
CA ASP A 478 11.91 -2.39 -11.49
C ASP A 478 11.31 -1.45 -12.54
N GLY A 479 10.44 -1.98 -13.41
CA GLY A 479 9.71 -1.20 -14.40
C GLY A 479 8.72 -0.24 -13.76
N PHE A 480 7.93 -0.70 -12.78
CA PHE A 480 6.97 0.16 -12.09
C PHE A 480 7.66 1.27 -11.29
N GLU A 481 8.75 0.95 -10.58
CA GLU A 481 9.52 1.95 -9.83
C GLU A 481 10.23 2.95 -10.76
N ALA A 482 10.47 2.60 -12.02
CA ALA A 482 10.96 3.58 -12.99
C ALA A 482 9.88 4.62 -13.35
N LEU A 483 8.57 4.33 -13.24
CA LEU A 483 7.54 5.27 -13.73
C LEU A 483 7.43 6.54 -12.88
N ASN A 484 7.23 7.67 -13.57
CA ASN A 484 6.80 8.93 -12.96
C ASN A 484 5.27 9.00 -12.94
N LEU A 485 4.67 8.56 -11.82
CA LEU A 485 3.21 8.52 -11.64
C LEU A 485 2.55 9.90 -11.59
N GLN A 486 3.31 11.00 -11.59
CA GLN A 486 2.74 12.35 -11.74
C GLN A 486 2.41 12.66 -13.21
N HIS A 487 3.02 11.94 -14.16
CA HIS A 487 2.74 12.08 -15.58
C HIS A 487 1.54 11.20 -15.99
N PRO A 488 0.46 11.76 -16.58
CA PRO A 488 -0.78 11.02 -16.82
C PRO A 488 -0.64 9.74 -17.67
N GLU A 489 0.19 9.78 -18.71
CA GLU A 489 0.41 8.60 -19.56
C GLU A 489 1.18 7.50 -18.82
N GLN A 490 2.11 7.87 -17.94
CA GLN A 490 2.92 6.93 -17.16
C GLN A 490 2.12 6.36 -15.99
N ASP A 491 1.22 7.14 -15.39
CA ASP A 491 0.26 6.65 -14.39
C ASP A 491 -0.69 5.59 -15.00
N THR A 492 -1.21 5.86 -16.20
CA THR A 492 -2.05 4.90 -16.94
C THR A 492 -1.27 3.62 -17.23
N LEU A 493 -0.02 3.73 -17.66
CA LEU A 493 0.87 2.60 -17.90
C LEU A 493 1.16 1.81 -16.62
N GLY A 494 1.35 2.50 -15.49
CA GLY A 494 1.54 1.88 -14.18
C GLY A 494 0.32 1.07 -13.75
N LYS A 495 -0.90 1.58 -13.98
CA LYS A 495 -2.14 0.84 -13.72
C LYS A 495 -2.23 -0.45 -14.54
N ILE A 496 -1.95 -0.37 -15.84
CA ILE A 496 -1.93 -1.54 -16.74
C ILE A 496 -0.88 -2.56 -16.28
N LEU A 497 0.31 -2.10 -15.89
CA LEU A 497 1.38 -2.98 -15.40
C LEU A 497 0.93 -3.76 -14.16
N ILE A 498 0.31 -3.09 -13.19
CA ILE A 498 -0.18 -3.71 -11.94
C ILE A 498 -1.34 -4.68 -12.22
N GLU A 499 -2.26 -4.33 -13.12
CA GLU A 499 -3.36 -5.21 -13.53
C GLU A 499 -2.83 -6.52 -14.13
N TYR A 500 -1.95 -6.42 -15.13
CA TYR A 500 -1.33 -7.57 -15.78
C TYR A 500 -0.48 -8.40 -14.80
N PHE A 501 0.23 -7.75 -13.89
CA PHE A 501 0.99 -8.44 -12.84
C PHE A 501 0.05 -9.26 -11.94
N CYS A 502 -0.99 -8.63 -11.39
CA CYS A 502 -1.96 -9.28 -10.50
C CYS A 502 -2.77 -10.39 -11.20
N GLU A 503 -2.90 -10.36 -12.53
CA GLU A 503 -3.50 -11.46 -13.32
C GLU A 503 -2.51 -12.59 -13.63
N GLY A 504 -1.21 -12.27 -13.71
CA GLY A 504 -0.17 -13.23 -14.07
C GLY A 504 0.37 -14.05 -12.90
N ILE A 505 0.13 -13.64 -11.66
CA ILE A 505 0.64 -14.30 -10.46
C ILE A 505 -0.47 -14.69 -9.47
N HIS A 506 -0.33 -15.88 -8.88
CA HIS A 506 -1.20 -16.33 -7.80
C HIS A 506 -0.87 -15.62 -6.49
N TYR A 507 -1.90 -15.23 -5.74
CA TYR A 507 -1.76 -14.51 -4.48
C TYR A 507 -0.87 -15.22 -3.43
N PRO A 508 -0.98 -16.54 -3.18
CA PRO A 508 -0.09 -17.22 -2.22
C PRO A 508 1.40 -17.12 -2.60
N THR A 509 1.70 -17.19 -3.89
CA THR A 509 3.06 -17.03 -4.42
C THR A 509 3.61 -15.62 -4.19
N TRP A 510 2.76 -14.60 -4.41
CA TRP A 510 3.11 -13.21 -4.13
C TRP A 510 3.42 -12.99 -2.64
N ILE A 511 2.53 -13.43 -1.74
CA ILE A 511 2.72 -13.26 -0.29
C ILE A 511 3.97 -13.97 0.21
N ALA A 512 4.27 -15.17 -0.30
CA ALA A 512 5.50 -15.89 0.07
C ALA A 512 6.78 -15.17 -0.35
N SER A 513 6.70 -14.22 -1.30
CA SER A 513 7.85 -13.52 -1.87
C SER A 513 7.87 -12.02 -1.57
N VAL A 514 6.85 -11.45 -0.94
CA VAL A 514 6.70 -9.99 -0.79
C VAL A 514 7.84 -9.34 -0.01
N ASP A 515 8.42 -10.06 0.95
CA ASP A 515 9.55 -9.60 1.74
C ASP A 515 10.83 -9.42 0.91
N ASP A 516 10.93 -10.07 -0.26
CA ASP A 516 12.05 -9.89 -1.20
C ASP A 516 11.98 -8.54 -1.96
N PHE A 517 10.90 -7.75 -1.81
CA PHE A 517 10.62 -6.51 -2.56
C PHE A 517 10.50 -5.26 -1.67
N GLN A 518 11.10 -5.28 -0.48
CA GLN A 518 11.06 -4.14 0.45
C GLN A 518 11.72 -2.87 -0.11
N ASP A 519 12.61 -3.01 -1.10
CA ASP A 519 13.25 -1.93 -1.85
C ASP A 519 12.32 -1.25 -2.88
N SER A 520 11.17 -1.86 -3.18
CA SER A 520 10.18 -1.38 -4.15
C SER A 520 8.82 -1.07 -3.50
N PRO A 521 8.74 -0.11 -2.57
CA PRO A 521 7.56 0.11 -1.74
C PRO A 521 6.34 0.61 -2.52
N ARG A 522 6.53 1.36 -3.61
CA ARG A 522 5.38 1.84 -4.43
C ARG A 522 4.78 0.65 -5.18
N PHE A 523 5.61 -0.24 -5.72
CA PHE A 523 5.13 -1.45 -6.38
C PHE A 523 4.35 -2.34 -5.40
N VAL A 524 4.91 -2.66 -4.23
CA VAL A 524 4.26 -3.52 -3.23
C VAL A 524 2.90 -2.96 -2.79
N GLY A 525 2.82 -1.64 -2.53
CA GLY A 525 1.56 -0.99 -2.16
C GLY A 525 0.49 -1.08 -3.26
N ASN A 526 0.88 -0.87 -4.52
CA ASN A 526 -0.06 -0.95 -5.65
C ASN A 526 -0.49 -2.38 -5.97
N VAL A 527 0.40 -3.36 -5.86
CA VAL A 527 0.06 -4.79 -6.03
C VAL A 527 -0.91 -5.25 -4.93
N SER A 528 -0.65 -4.86 -3.68
CA SER A 528 -1.56 -5.10 -2.55
C SER A 528 -2.97 -4.55 -2.83
N LYS A 529 -3.07 -3.30 -3.32
CA LYS A 529 -4.34 -2.72 -3.79
C LYS A 529 -4.95 -3.51 -4.95
N GLY A 530 -4.16 -3.92 -5.93
CA GLY A 530 -4.61 -4.68 -7.10
C GLY A 530 -5.26 -6.01 -6.72
N PHE A 531 -4.62 -6.79 -5.84
CA PHE A 531 -5.23 -8.02 -5.31
C PHE A 531 -6.47 -7.75 -4.46
N ALA A 532 -6.44 -6.68 -3.65
CA ALA A 532 -7.59 -6.31 -2.83
C ALA A 532 -8.82 -5.93 -3.69
N ARG A 533 -8.64 -5.21 -4.82
CA ARG A 533 -9.72 -4.93 -5.79
C ARG A 533 -10.37 -6.21 -6.30
N LYS A 534 -9.56 -7.16 -6.77
CA LYS A 534 -10.07 -8.45 -7.25
C LYS A 534 -10.87 -9.21 -6.18
N LEU A 535 -10.45 -9.13 -4.92
CA LEU A 535 -11.15 -9.77 -3.81
C LEU A 535 -12.46 -9.05 -3.47
N ASP A 536 -12.48 -7.72 -3.52
CA ASP A 536 -13.68 -6.91 -3.29
C ASP A 536 -14.71 -7.12 -4.41
N ASP A 537 -14.26 -7.11 -5.67
CA ASP A 537 -15.08 -7.38 -6.85
C ASP A 537 -15.66 -8.81 -6.82
N ALA A 538 -14.84 -9.80 -6.45
CA ALA A 538 -15.30 -11.18 -6.30
C ALA A 538 -16.34 -11.31 -5.17
N GLY A 539 -16.17 -10.61 -4.05
CA GLY A 539 -17.14 -10.59 -2.94
C GLY A 539 -18.45 -9.90 -3.27
N THR A 540 -18.47 -9.03 -4.29
CA THR A 540 -19.65 -8.31 -4.77
C THR A 540 -20.43 -9.09 -5.85
N SER A 541 -19.83 -10.15 -6.41
CA SER A 541 -20.50 -11.03 -7.38
C SER A 541 -21.48 -11.99 -6.68
N PRO A 542 -22.76 -12.08 -7.12
CA PRO A 542 -23.76 -12.95 -6.51
C PRO A 542 -23.41 -14.45 -6.53
N ILE A 543 -22.42 -14.86 -7.33
CA ILE A 543 -21.93 -16.24 -7.41
C ILE A 543 -21.02 -16.59 -6.21
N ALA A 544 -20.29 -15.62 -5.65
CA ALA A 544 -19.37 -15.87 -4.53
C ALA A 544 -20.08 -16.02 -3.18
N VAL A 545 -21.29 -15.45 -3.02
CA VAL A 545 -22.11 -15.62 -1.80
C VAL A 545 -22.49 -17.10 -1.63
N TYR A 546 -22.84 -17.80 -2.71
CA TYR A 546 -23.16 -19.23 -2.68
C TYR A 546 -21.94 -20.12 -2.40
N VAL A 547 -20.76 -19.76 -2.91
CA VAL A 547 -19.51 -20.52 -2.63
C VAL A 547 -19.02 -20.26 -1.20
N HIS A 548 -19.20 -19.05 -0.66
CA HIS A 548 -18.81 -18.72 0.71
C HIS A 548 -19.72 -19.42 1.74
N GLU A 549 -20.99 -19.65 1.45
CA GLU A 549 -21.85 -20.50 2.30
C GLU A 549 -21.50 -21.99 2.17
N GLY A 550 -21.18 -22.46 0.97
CA GLY A 550 -20.78 -23.86 0.73
C GLY A 550 -19.43 -24.24 1.36
N LEU A 551 -18.44 -23.34 1.35
CA LEU A 551 -17.12 -23.61 1.93
C LEU A 551 -17.13 -23.56 3.47
N VAL A 552 -17.96 -22.71 4.07
CA VAL A 552 -18.12 -22.61 5.53
C VAL A 552 -18.77 -23.88 6.10
N ALA A 553 -19.69 -24.51 5.36
CA ALA A 553 -20.27 -25.79 5.74
C ALA A 553 -19.24 -26.95 5.73
N ALA A 554 -18.27 -26.92 4.82
CA ALA A 554 -17.22 -27.93 4.73
C ALA A 554 -16.18 -27.83 5.87
N SER A 555 -15.95 -26.63 6.40
CA SER A 555 -15.02 -26.40 7.52
C SER A 555 -15.58 -26.74 8.92
N LEU A 556 -16.85 -27.11 9.03
CA LEU A 556 -17.52 -27.47 10.30
C LEU A 556 -17.75 -28.98 10.49
N LEU A 557 -17.38 -29.81 9.51
CA LEU A 557 -17.49 -31.27 9.62
C LEU A 557 -16.11 -31.87 9.85
N ASP A 558 -15.81 -32.17 11.11
CA ASP A 558 -14.64 -32.97 11.49
C ASP A 558 -14.68 -34.35 10.83
N GLY A 559 -13.48 -34.81 10.47
CA GLY A 559 -13.25 -35.90 9.55
C GLY A 559 -13.86 -37.23 9.98
N PHE A 560 -14.80 -37.75 9.17
CA PHE A 560 -14.91 -39.19 8.89
C PHE A 560 -15.70 -39.54 7.61
N ALA A 561 -16.13 -38.57 6.79
CA ALA A 561 -17.00 -38.84 5.62
C ALA A 561 -16.53 -38.20 4.30
N LEU A 562 -15.24 -37.92 4.14
CA LEU A 562 -14.68 -37.30 2.93
C LEU A 562 -14.67 -38.23 1.68
N GLY A 563 -14.84 -39.55 1.86
CA GLY A 563 -14.84 -40.50 0.73
C GLY A 563 -16.17 -40.58 -0.03
N HIS A 564 -17.31 -40.44 0.65
CA HIS A 564 -18.63 -40.68 0.05
C HIS A 564 -19.27 -39.42 -0.56
N LEU A 565 -18.96 -38.23 -0.02
CA LEU A 565 -19.44 -36.94 -0.52
C LEU A 565 -18.74 -36.51 -1.82
N ALA A 566 -17.46 -36.86 -2.00
CA ALA A 566 -16.72 -36.60 -3.24
C ALA A 566 -17.30 -37.39 -4.44
N ALA A 567 -17.81 -38.60 -4.21
CA ALA A 567 -18.44 -39.42 -5.25
C ALA A 567 -19.82 -38.87 -5.66
N LEU A 568 -20.61 -38.36 -4.72
CA LEU A 568 -21.93 -37.76 -4.99
C LEU A 568 -21.82 -36.40 -5.69
N LEU A 569 -20.84 -35.57 -5.33
CA LEU A 569 -20.59 -34.28 -5.99
C LEU A 569 -20.00 -34.45 -7.39
N GLY A 570 -19.21 -35.52 -7.62
CA GLY A 570 -18.73 -35.88 -8.96
C GLY A 570 -19.84 -36.31 -9.93
N SER A 571 -20.85 -37.04 -9.44
CA SER A 571 -22.00 -37.45 -10.27
C SER A 571 -22.94 -36.28 -10.61
N LEU A 572 -23.16 -35.33 -9.70
CA LEU A 572 -24.00 -34.15 -9.94
C LEU A 572 -23.37 -33.13 -10.90
N ALA A 573 -22.04 -33.02 -10.92
CA ALA A 573 -21.33 -32.13 -11.86
C ALA A 573 -21.44 -32.62 -13.31
N LEU A 574 -21.42 -33.95 -13.54
CA LEU A 574 -21.55 -34.54 -14.87
C LEU A 574 -22.98 -34.46 -15.45
N GLU A 575 -24.00 -34.43 -14.59
CA GLU A 575 -25.40 -34.38 -15.03
C GLU A 575 -25.88 -32.93 -15.34
N ILE A 576 -25.19 -31.92 -14.80
CA ILE A 576 -25.44 -30.50 -15.12
C ILE A 576 -24.72 -30.08 -16.41
N GLU A 577 -23.58 -30.68 -16.74
CA GLU A 577 -22.83 -30.37 -17.97
C GLU A 577 -23.46 -30.99 -19.23
N PHE A 578 -24.28 -32.04 -19.09
CA PHE A 578 -25.00 -32.67 -20.22
C PHE A 578 -26.34 -32.01 -20.56
N ARG A 579 -26.86 -31.10 -19.73
CA ARG A 579 -28.18 -30.47 -19.89
C ARG A 579 -28.13 -29.01 -20.40
N GLY A 580 -26.94 -28.47 -20.66
CA GLY A 580 -26.73 -27.07 -21.10
C GLY A 580 -26.41 -26.88 -22.59
N LYS A 581 -26.28 -27.96 -23.36
CA LYS A 581 -26.16 -27.93 -24.83
C LYS A 581 -27.36 -28.65 -25.42
N ASP A 582 -28.43 -27.90 -25.68
CA ASP A 582 -29.36 -28.10 -26.81
C ASP A 582 -30.53 -27.13 -26.64
N GLY A 583 -30.46 -26.00 -27.34
CA GLY A 583 -31.48 -24.97 -27.26
C GLY A 583 -31.29 -23.82 -28.25
N GLY A 584 -31.57 -24.06 -29.53
CA GLY A 584 -31.97 -23.03 -30.49
C GLY A 584 -31.19 -22.99 -31.80
N CYS A 585 -31.75 -23.53 -32.89
CA CYS A 585 -32.59 -22.76 -33.83
C CYS A 585 -32.88 -23.51 -35.14
N SER A 586 -34.19 -23.63 -35.43
CA SER A 586 -34.88 -23.55 -36.73
C SER A 586 -34.36 -24.32 -37.96
N GLY A 587 -35.20 -25.22 -38.47
CA GLY A 587 -35.15 -25.74 -39.83
C GLY A 587 -36.44 -26.47 -40.18
N SER A 588 -37.11 -25.99 -41.23
CA SER A 588 -38.46 -26.30 -41.69
C SER A 588 -38.61 -27.64 -42.43
N GLU A 589 -39.88 -28.00 -42.65
CA GLU A 589 -40.44 -28.89 -43.68
C GLU A 589 -40.57 -30.40 -43.38
N GLY A 590 -41.81 -30.91 -43.54
CA GLY A 590 -42.02 -32.22 -44.18
C GLY A 590 -42.89 -33.26 -43.46
N LYS A 591 -44.22 -33.13 -43.61
CA LYS A 591 -45.21 -34.18 -43.96
C LYS A 591 -45.50 -35.41 -43.05
N SER A 592 -46.76 -35.84 -43.24
CA SER A 592 -47.47 -37.10 -42.92
C SER A 592 -47.82 -37.36 -41.44
N GLU A 593 -49.08 -37.13 -41.03
CA GLU A 593 -50.25 -38.04 -41.18
C GLU A 593 -50.09 -39.36 -40.42
N SER A 594 -50.81 -39.50 -39.31
CA SER A 594 -51.98 -40.40 -39.21
C SER A 594 -52.49 -40.48 -37.75
N GLU A 595 -53.81 -40.31 -37.63
CA GLU A 595 -54.75 -41.07 -36.78
C GLU A 595 -54.41 -41.30 -35.29
N GLY A 596 -55.27 -41.02 -34.31
CA GLY A 596 -56.69 -40.65 -34.31
C GLY A 596 -57.28 -40.85 -32.91
N LYS A 597 -58.53 -40.38 -32.75
CA LYS A 597 -59.55 -40.78 -31.76
C LYS A 597 -59.34 -40.33 -30.30
N THR A 598 -60.02 -39.24 -29.91
CA THR A 598 -61.34 -39.22 -29.19
C THR A 598 -61.25 -39.69 -27.74
N ASN A 599 -61.39 -38.79 -26.77
CA ASN A 599 -62.69 -38.33 -26.26
C ASN A 599 -62.53 -36.99 -25.53
#